data_AF-A0A6M1T4U9-F1
#
_entry.id   AF-A0A6M1T4U9-F1
#
_cell.length_a   1.000
_cell.length_b   1.000
_cell.length_c   1.000
_cell.angle_alpha   90.00
_cell.angle_beta   90.00
_cell.angle_gamma   90.00
#
_symmetry.space_group_name_H-M   'P 1'
#
loop_
_entity.id
_entity.type
_entity.pdbx_description
1 polymer ?
#
loop_
_entity_poly.entity_id
_entity_poly.type
_entity_poly.pdbx_seq_one_letter_code
_entity_poly.pdbx_strand_id
1 'polypeptide(L)'
;MKNTLKRGKSTLLFCLMLPLVLLAAACTSEHTYTGRVIEIDFRNIDEIKDEAWIEVDGVRYTHYQNFMKSKQDAYSLPASKEVYYIVKKDSSREQRYKPVNDFSIAIRLGNSIDLAHTRKDTTLARVKINERYRMLAFGTLILQRPDSTAFTVKTSSEYPAKITVEVP
;
A
#
# COMPACT_ATOMS: atom_id res chain seq x y z
N MET A 1 14.32 -68.25 30.88
CA MET A 1 14.61 -66.83 31.16
C MET A 1 15.89 -66.43 30.44
N LYS A 2 15.81 -65.59 29.39
CA LYS A 2 16.95 -64.92 28.76
C LYS A 2 16.52 -63.53 28.32
N ASN A 3 17.21 -62.51 28.85
CA ASN A 3 17.11 -61.11 28.46
C ASN A 3 17.80 -60.88 27.12
N THR A 4 17.20 -60.07 26.25
CA THR A 4 17.95 -59.30 25.25
C THR A 4 17.34 -57.91 25.09
N LEU A 5 18.07 -56.94 25.62
CA LEU A 5 17.89 -55.50 25.46
C LEU A 5 18.31 -55.12 24.02
N LYS A 6 17.42 -54.50 23.24
CA LYS A 6 17.79 -53.87 21.95
C LYS A 6 17.68 -52.35 22.08
N ARG A 7 18.83 -51.69 22.20
CA ARG A 7 19.01 -50.24 21.99
C ARG A 7 18.69 -49.90 20.54
N GLY A 8 18.08 -48.74 20.32
CA GLY A 8 18.28 -47.99 19.09
C GLY A 8 17.09 -47.14 18.68
N LYS A 9 17.25 -45.81 18.83
CA LYS A 9 17.23 -44.79 17.76
C LYS A 9 16.74 -43.45 18.31
N SER A 10 17.63 -42.74 18.99
CA SER A 10 17.51 -41.29 19.25
C SER A 10 18.17 -40.55 18.09
N THR A 11 17.58 -40.56 16.90
CA THR A 11 18.10 -39.79 15.76
C THR A 11 17.04 -39.63 14.69
N LEU A 12 15.93 -38.97 15.01
CA LEU A 12 14.89 -38.67 14.02
C LEU A 12 13.99 -37.50 14.47
N LEU A 13 14.58 -36.43 15.02
CA LEU A 13 13.80 -35.23 15.37
C LEU A 13 14.46 -33.89 15.02
N PHE A 14 15.60 -33.89 14.33
CA PHE A 14 16.32 -32.64 14.01
C PHE A 14 16.20 -32.19 12.55
N CYS A 15 15.67 -33.01 11.64
CA CYS A 15 15.61 -32.66 10.21
C CYS A 15 14.30 -31.99 9.75
N LEU A 16 13.29 -31.81 10.63
CA LEU A 16 11.99 -31.25 10.22
C LEU A 16 11.76 -29.78 10.61
N MET A 17 12.69 -29.14 11.33
CA MET A 17 12.55 -27.74 11.78
C MET A 17 13.16 -26.72 10.79
N LEU A 18 13.93 -27.17 9.80
CA LEU A 18 14.63 -26.29 8.85
C LEU A 18 13.73 -25.64 7.78
N PRO A 19 12.64 -26.26 7.25
CA PRO A 19 11.85 -25.62 6.20
C PRO A 19 10.87 -24.55 6.72
N LEU A 20 10.58 -24.49 8.02
CA LEU A 20 9.64 -23.52 8.58
C LEU A 20 10.25 -22.12 8.79
N VAL A 21 11.56 -22.05 9.02
CA VAL A 21 12.28 -20.77 9.26
C VAL A 21 12.49 -19.99 7.95
N LEU A 22 12.56 -20.67 6.80
CA LEU A 22 12.72 -20.03 5.49
C LEU A 22 11.42 -19.39 4.96
N LEU A 23 10.24 -19.83 5.41
CA LEU A 23 8.97 -19.16 5.05
C LEU A 23 8.75 -17.84 5.82
N ALA A 24 9.40 -17.64 6.98
CA ALA A 24 9.30 -16.40 7.73
C ALA A 24 10.07 -15.23 7.06
N ALA A 25 10.94 -15.52 6.09
CA ALA A 25 11.76 -14.53 5.40
C ALA A 25 11.14 -13.99 4.10
N ALA A 26 9.96 -14.48 3.67
CA ALA A 26 9.13 -13.81 2.68
C ALA A 26 8.37 -12.63 3.34
N CYS A 27 9.10 -11.84 4.12
CA CYS A 27 8.60 -10.58 4.63
C CYS A 27 8.60 -9.63 3.44
N THR A 28 7.45 -9.47 2.78
CA THR A 28 7.20 -8.33 1.91
C THR A 28 7.58 -7.10 2.71
N SER A 29 8.63 -6.38 2.30
CA SER A 29 9.11 -5.23 3.05
C SER A 29 8.05 -4.14 2.97
N GLU A 30 7.27 -3.98 4.04
CA GLU A 30 6.29 -2.89 4.15
C GLU A 30 6.93 -1.75 4.93
N HIS A 31 6.69 -0.51 4.51
CA HIS A 31 7.08 0.66 5.30
C HIS A 31 5.93 1.07 6.19
N THR A 32 6.20 1.29 7.47
CA THR A 32 5.19 1.67 8.48
C THR A 32 5.54 3.02 9.09
N TYR A 33 4.56 3.92 9.12
CA TYR A 33 4.67 5.27 9.64
C TYR A 33 3.57 5.46 10.70
N THR A 34 3.94 5.75 11.94
CA THR A 34 2.98 5.97 13.03
C THR A 34 3.15 7.35 13.62
N GLY A 35 2.07 8.12 13.67
CA GLY A 35 2.11 9.51 14.14
C GLY A 35 0.73 10.11 14.34
N ARG A 36 0.68 11.30 14.95
CA ARG A 36 -0.57 12.08 15.11
C ARG A 36 -0.94 12.84 13.85
N VAL A 37 0.07 13.30 13.12
CA VAL A 37 -0.05 13.98 11.84
C VAL A 37 0.91 13.31 10.87
N ILE A 38 0.39 12.90 9.71
CA ILE A 38 1.17 12.26 8.64
C ILE A 38 0.96 13.05 7.36
N GLU A 39 2.04 13.53 6.78
CA GLU A 39 2.07 14.17 5.47
C GLU A 39 2.47 13.15 4.40
N ILE A 40 1.72 13.11 3.31
CA ILE A 40 1.99 12.28 2.12
C ILE A 40 2.13 13.23 0.92
N ASP A 41 3.34 13.30 0.36
CA ASP A 41 3.68 14.18 -0.74
C ASP A 41 3.75 13.39 -2.05
N PHE A 42 2.83 13.69 -2.98
CA PHE A 42 2.78 13.06 -4.30
C PHE A 42 3.56 13.82 -5.37
N ARG A 43 4.25 14.91 -5.04
CA ARG A 43 4.99 15.71 -6.02
C ARG A 43 6.17 14.96 -6.61
N ASN A 44 6.38 15.13 -7.91
CA ASN A 44 7.49 14.57 -8.67
C ASN A 44 7.49 13.04 -8.65
N ILE A 45 6.31 12.41 -8.69
CA ILE A 45 6.20 10.96 -8.86
C ILE A 45 6.14 10.66 -10.35
N ASP A 46 7.22 10.09 -10.88
CA ASP A 46 7.29 9.74 -12.30
C ASP A 46 6.45 8.49 -12.63
N GLU A 47 6.46 7.49 -11.73
CA GLU A 47 5.78 6.22 -11.93
C GLU A 47 5.28 5.64 -10.61
N ILE A 48 4.07 5.09 -10.63
CA ILE A 48 3.55 4.19 -9.60
C ILE A 48 3.35 2.82 -10.23
N LYS A 49 3.93 1.79 -9.63
CA LYS A 49 3.78 0.41 -10.10
C LYS A 49 2.33 -0.05 -9.99
N ASP A 50 1.92 -0.93 -10.91
CA ASP A 50 0.65 -1.63 -10.78
C ASP A 50 0.61 -2.38 -9.44
N GLU A 51 -0.54 -2.37 -8.78
CA GLU A 51 -0.79 -3.00 -7.48
C GLU A 51 0.02 -2.45 -6.29
N ALA A 52 0.79 -1.37 -6.49
CA ALA A 52 1.35 -0.60 -5.38
C ALA A 52 0.22 -0.11 -4.47
N TRP A 53 0.45 -0.04 -3.16
CA TRP A 53 -0.62 0.25 -2.22
C TRP A 53 -0.18 1.13 -1.06
N ILE A 54 -1.15 1.85 -0.51
CA ILE A 54 -1.07 2.61 0.73
C ILE A 54 -2.23 2.21 1.64
N GLU A 55 -1.93 1.86 2.88
CA GLU A 55 -2.92 1.51 3.90
C GLU A 55 -2.96 2.62 4.94
N VAL A 56 -4.11 3.28 5.07
CA VAL A 56 -4.32 4.34 6.07
C VAL A 56 -5.23 3.79 7.14
N ASP A 57 -4.68 3.64 8.33
CA ASP A 57 -5.38 3.19 9.53
C ASP A 57 -6.17 1.89 9.33
N GLY A 58 -5.58 0.91 8.65
CA GLY A 58 -6.19 -0.39 8.35
C GLY A 58 -7.03 -0.44 7.08
N VAL A 59 -7.24 0.68 6.39
CA VAL A 59 -7.93 0.72 5.09
C VAL A 59 -6.90 0.77 3.97
N ARG A 60 -6.83 -0.28 3.15
CA ARG A 60 -5.89 -0.40 2.04
C ARG A 60 -6.44 0.20 0.76
N TYR A 61 -5.64 1.05 0.12
CA TYR A 61 -5.90 1.63 -1.19
C TYR A 61 -4.86 1.15 -2.20
N THR A 62 -5.31 0.61 -3.33
CA THR A 62 -4.45 -0.08 -4.32
C THR A 62 -4.43 0.66 -5.65
N HIS A 63 -3.24 0.87 -6.21
CA HIS A 63 -3.04 1.49 -7.51
C HIS A 63 -3.25 0.51 -8.65
N TYR A 64 -3.94 0.97 -9.70
CA TYR A 64 -4.09 0.21 -10.93
C TYR A 64 -3.67 1.02 -12.16
N GLN A 65 -2.80 0.45 -12.98
CA GLN A 65 -2.40 0.99 -14.28
C GLN A 65 -3.57 0.99 -15.25
N ASN A 66 -4.45 0.00 -15.19
CA ASN A 66 -5.68 0.02 -15.95
C ASN A 66 -6.67 1.02 -15.32
N PHE A 67 -6.83 2.18 -15.93
CA PHE A 67 -7.74 3.23 -15.46
C PHE A 67 -9.18 2.74 -15.27
N MET A 68 -9.67 1.83 -16.11
CA MET A 68 -11.01 1.26 -15.96
C MET A 68 -11.10 0.37 -14.72
N LYS A 69 -10.08 -0.45 -14.42
CA LYS A 69 -10.00 -1.20 -13.16
C LYS A 69 -9.97 -0.24 -11.96
N SER A 70 -9.22 0.85 -12.06
CA SER A 70 -9.13 1.84 -10.98
C SER A 70 -10.48 2.50 -10.62
N LYS A 71 -11.50 2.41 -11.47
CA LYS A 71 -12.85 2.95 -11.23
C LYS A 71 -13.82 1.96 -10.59
N GLN A 72 -13.44 0.68 -10.46
CA GLN A 72 -14.36 -0.39 -10.10
C GLN A 72 -14.72 -0.41 -8.61
N ASP A 73 -13.86 0.11 -7.74
CA ASP A 73 -14.13 0.17 -6.30
C ASP A 73 -13.68 1.51 -5.65
N ALA A 74 -14.12 1.71 -4.41
CA ALA A 74 -13.86 2.92 -3.64
C ALA A 74 -12.42 3.01 -3.08
N TYR A 75 -11.70 1.89 -3.09
CA TYR A 75 -10.35 1.75 -2.54
C TYR A 75 -9.27 1.75 -3.64
N SER A 76 -9.67 1.88 -4.88
CA SER A 76 -8.78 1.90 -6.03
C SER A 76 -8.24 3.30 -6.30
N LEU A 77 -6.93 3.36 -6.54
CA LEU A 77 -6.20 4.55 -6.95
C LEU A 77 -5.72 4.38 -8.40
N PRO A 78 -5.60 5.47 -9.18
CA PRO A 78 -5.00 5.39 -10.50
C PRO A 78 -3.47 5.29 -10.38
N ALA A 79 -2.86 4.38 -11.13
CA ALA A 79 -1.42 4.41 -11.41
C ALA A 79 -1.13 5.12 -12.74
N SER A 80 -2.13 5.17 -13.64
CA SER A 80 -2.03 5.82 -14.94
C SER A 80 -3.32 6.58 -15.29
N LYS A 81 -3.20 7.57 -16.19
CA LYS A 81 -4.34 8.33 -16.72
C LYS A 81 -4.91 7.72 -18.01
N GLU A 82 -4.08 7.09 -18.81
CA GLU A 82 -4.43 6.65 -20.16
C GLU A 82 -3.68 5.37 -20.53
N VAL A 83 -4.40 4.50 -21.25
CA VAL A 83 -3.85 3.32 -21.92
C VAL A 83 -3.74 3.63 -23.40
N TYR A 84 -2.53 3.54 -23.95
CA TYR A 84 -2.31 3.69 -25.39
C TYR A 84 -1.53 2.50 -25.95
N TYR A 85 -1.63 2.29 -27.26
CA TYR A 85 -0.94 1.19 -27.93
C TYR A 85 0.07 1.73 -28.92
N ILE A 86 1.32 1.30 -28.79
CA ILE A 86 2.33 1.52 -29.82
C ILE A 86 2.26 0.35 -30.79
N VAL A 87 2.04 0.63 -32.07
CA VAL A 87 2.10 -0.37 -33.14
C VAL A 87 3.56 -0.54 -33.55
N LYS A 88 4.11 -1.73 -33.38
CA LYS A 88 5.48 -2.05 -33.80
C LYS A 88 5.52 -2.34 -35.31
N LYS A 89 6.74 -2.37 -35.87
CA LYS A 89 6.97 -2.65 -37.29
C LYS A 89 6.42 -4.03 -37.73
N ASP A 90 6.34 -4.98 -36.81
CA ASP A 90 5.77 -6.32 -37.03
C ASP A 90 4.24 -6.37 -36.87
N SER A 91 3.57 -5.21 -36.78
CA SER A 91 2.13 -5.07 -36.51
C SER A 91 1.68 -5.57 -35.13
N SER A 92 2.60 -5.98 -34.25
CA SER A 92 2.27 -6.24 -32.86
C SER A 92 1.94 -4.94 -32.11
N ARG A 93 1.10 -5.05 -31.08
CA ARG A 93 0.70 -3.92 -30.24
C ARG A 93 1.39 -4.03 -28.89
N GLU A 94 2.02 -2.95 -28.46
CA GLU A 94 2.54 -2.81 -27.12
C GLU A 94 1.67 -1.84 -26.33
N GLN A 95 1.10 -2.33 -25.23
CA GLN A 95 0.32 -1.50 -24.33
C GLN A 95 1.27 -0.64 -23.49
N ARG A 96 1.00 0.66 -23.44
CA ARG A 96 1.74 1.65 -22.68
C ARG A 96 0.78 2.48 -21.85
N TYR A 97 1.34 3.08 -20.79
CA TYR A 97 0.60 3.84 -19.81
C TYR A 97 1.17 5.24 -19.71
N LYS A 98 0.29 6.24 -19.65
CA LYS A 98 0.70 7.60 -19.32
C LYS A 98 0.56 7.80 -17.81
N PRO A 99 1.61 8.24 -17.10
CA PRO A 99 1.53 8.52 -15.67
C PRO A 99 0.37 9.45 -15.34
N VAL A 100 -0.26 9.20 -14.20
CA VAL A 100 -1.27 10.12 -13.68
C VAL A 100 -0.57 11.35 -13.09
N ASN A 101 -1.23 12.51 -13.14
CA ASN A 101 -0.70 13.70 -12.49
C ASN A 101 -0.77 13.54 -10.95
N ASP A 102 0.30 13.91 -10.25
CA ASP A 102 0.47 13.98 -8.79
C ASP A 102 -0.79 14.44 -8.04
N PHE A 103 -1.41 15.55 -8.46
CA PHE A 103 -2.61 16.10 -7.84
C PHE A 103 -3.79 15.12 -7.88
N SER A 104 -3.89 14.34 -8.96
CA SER A 104 -5.01 13.42 -9.15
C SER A 104 -4.94 12.26 -8.17
N ILE A 105 -3.74 11.80 -7.80
CA ILE A 105 -3.58 10.73 -6.80
C ILE A 105 -3.96 11.27 -5.42
N ALA A 106 -3.42 12.43 -5.04
CA ALA A 106 -3.72 13.07 -3.76
C ALA A 106 -5.22 13.32 -3.60
N ILE A 107 -5.89 13.87 -4.63
CA ILE A 107 -7.34 14.10 -4.63
C ILE A 107 -8.11 12.79 -4.53
N ARG A 108 -7.73 11.76 -5.30
CA ARG A 108 -8.43 10.47 -5.30
C ARG A 108 -8.33 9.80 -3.94
N LEU A 109 -7.12 9.73 -3.37
CA LEU A 109 -6.90 9.16 -2.03
C LEU A 109 -7.64 9.96 -0.97
N GLY A 110 -7.58 11.30 -0.99
CA GLY A 110 -8.31 12.15 -0.07
C GLY A 110 -9.82 11.91 -0.11
N ASN A 111 -10.40 11.87 -1.31
CA ASN A 111 -11.82 11.58 -1.48
C ASN A 111 -12.19 10.15 -1.03
N SER A 112 -11.33 9.17 -1.28
CA SER A 112 -11.55 7.79 -0.83
C SER A 112 -11.48 7.67 0.69
N ILE A 113 -10.60 8.41 1.36
CA ILE A 113 -10.54 8.51 2.84
C ILE A 113 -11.83 9.15 3.39
N ASP A 114 -12.28 10.26 2.78
CA ASP A 114 -13.55 10.91 3.14
C ASP A 114 -14.75 9.96 2.94
N LEU A 115 -14.74 9.16 1.87
CA LEU A 115 -15.80 8.18 1.61
C LEU A 115 -15.78 7.02 2.61
N ALA A 116 -14.60 6.49 2.94
CA ALA A 116 -14.44 5.43 3.95
C ALA A 116 -15.02 5.88 5.31
N HIS A 117 -14.86 7.15 5.67
CA HIS A 117 -15.48 7.74 6.87
C HIS A 117 -17.01 7.65 6.88
N THR A 118 -17.66 7.91 5.73
CA THR A 118 -19.13 7.98 5.63
C THR A 118 -19.83 6.62 5.65
N ARG A 119 -19.13 5.53 5.29
CA ARG A 119 -19.72 4.19 5.17
C ARG A 119 -19.93 3.43 6.49
N LYS A 120 -19.66 4.03 7.65
CA LYS A 120 -20.06 3.55 9.00
C LYS A 120 -19.66 2.11 9.39
N ASP A 121 -18.72 1.46 8.70
CA ASP A 121 -18.44 0.04 8.92
C ASP A 121 -17.16 -0.28 9.72
N THR A 122 -16.53 0.69 10.39
CA THR A 122 -15.34 0.37 11.21
C THR A 122 -15.17 1.29 12.41
N THR A 123 -14.84 0.65 13.53
CA THR A 123 -14.34 1.19 14.81
C THR A 123 -12.98 1.90 14.69
N LEU A 124 -12.47 2.10 13.47
CA LEU A 124 -11.17 2.70 13.18
C LEU A 124 -11.32 4.23 13.21
N ALA A 125 -10.45 4.89 13.97
CA ALA A 125 -10.57 6.31 14.20
C ALA A 125 -10.29 7.09 12.91
N ARG A 126 -11.38 7.63 12.40
CA ARG A 126 -11.60 8.42 11.19
C ARG A 126 -10.54 9.49 10.94
N VAL A 127 -9.48 9.15 10.22
CA VAL A 127 -8.50 10.12 9.70
C VAL A 127 -9.21 11.17 8.83
N LYS A 128 -8.89 12.46 9.02
CA LYS A 128 -9.37 13.60 8.23
C LYS A 128 -8.21 14.28 7.51
N ILE A 129 -8.52 15.02 6.46
CA ILE A 129 -7.59 15.89 5.75
C ILE A 129 -7.54 17.24 6.48
N ASN A 130 -6.38 17.63 7.02
CA ASN A 130 -6.24 18.87 7.80
C ASN A 130 -6.20 20.12 6.91
N GLU A 131 -5.66 20.01 5.69
CA GLU A 131 -5.42 21.14 4.79
C GLU A 131 -5.76 20.81 3.33
N ARG A 132 -7.05 20.90 2.95
CA ARG A 132 -7.50 20.58 1.58
C ARG A 132 -6.83 21.43 0.50
N TYR A 133 -6.43 22.66 0.80
CA TYR A 133 -5.77 23.52 -0.19
C TYR A 133 -4.39 22.95 -0.57
N ARG A 134 -3.62 22.36 0.35
CA ARG A 134 -2.33 21.73 0.03
C ARG A 134 -2.51 20.50 -0.86
N MET A 135 -3.58 19.74 -0.66
CA MET A 135 -3.94 18.63 -1.55
C MET A 135 -4.20 19.13 -2.97
N LEU A 136 -4.98 20.21 -3.12
CA LEU A 136 -5.38 20.75 -4.41
C LEU A 136 -4.27 21.51 -5.14
N ALA A 137 -3.43 22.24 -4.40
CA ALA A 137 -2.40 23.13 -4.97
C ALA A 137 -1.03 22.47 -5.07
N PHE A 138 -0.71 21.52 -4.18
CA PHE A 138 0.62 20.92 -4.06
C PHE A 138 0.63 19.40 -4.13
N GLY A 139 -0.53 18.73 -4.29
CA GLY A 139 -0.56 17.26 -4.34
C GLY A 139 -0.12 16.64 -3.01
N THR A 140 -0.27 17.37 -1.90
CA THR A 140 0.18 16.95 -0.59
C THR A 140 -1.03 16.71 0.33
N LEU A 141 -1.14 15.51 0.90
CA LEU A 141 -2.16 15.16 1.88
C LEU A 141 -1.59 15.28 3.30
N ILE A 142 -2.18 16.15 4.12
CA ILE A 142 -1.95 16.12 5.57
C ILE A 142 -3.11 15.39 6.23
N LEU A 143 -2.78 14.28 6.89
CA LEU A 143 -3.72 13.39 7.55
C LEU A 143 -3.60 13.51 9.07
N GLN A 144 -4.73 13.62 9.76
CA GLN A 144 -4.81 13.68 11.22
C GLN A 144 -6.12 13.06 11.71
N ARG A 145 -6.15 12.41 12.87
CA ARG A 145 -7.43 12.02 13.51
C ARG A 145 -8.08 13.20 14.27
N PRO A 146 -9.42 13.32 14.31
CA PRO A 146 -10.11 14.37 15.06
C PRO A 146 -9.78 14.39 16.56
N ASP A 147 -9.55 13.23 17.15
CA ASP A 147 -9.17 13.06 18.55
C ASP A 147 -7.66 13.25 18.82
N SER A 148 -6.88 13.57 17.78
CA SER A 148 -5.42 13.73 17.82
C SER A 148 -4.66 12.50 18.32
N THR A 149 -5.28 11.32 18.32
CA THR A 149 -4.59 10.07 18.62
C THR A 149 -3.68 9.66 17.46
N ALA A 150 -2.62 8.91 17.77
CA ALA A 150 -1.74 8.39 16.75
C ALA A 150 -2.44 7.34 15.89
N PHE A 151 -2.16 7.37 14.59
CA PHE A 151 -2.64 6.40 13.61
C PHE A 151 -1.46 5.88 12.78
N THR A 152 -1.70 4.85 11.98
CA THR A 152 -0.66 4.20 11.20
C THR A 152 -0.94 4.32 9.71
N VAL A 153 0.09 4.64 8.93
CA VAL A 153 0.12 4.50 7.49
C VAL A 153 1.13 3.42 7.13
N LYS A 154 0.74 2.47 6.28
CA LYS A 154 1.66 1.49 5.71
C LYS A 154 1.69 1.60 4.20
N THR A 155 2.79 1.16 3.59
CA THR A 155 2.90 1.11 2.13
C THR A 155 3.58 -0.16 1.67
N SER A 156 3.37 -0.49 0.38
CA SER A 156 4.25 -1.40 -0.33
C SER A 156 5.72 -0.92 -0.29
N SER A 157 6.65 -1.84 -0.51
CA SER A 157 8.11 -1.66 -0.41
C SER A 157 8.67 -0.49 -1.20
N GLU A 158 8.19 -0.31 -2.42
CA GLU A 158 8.70 0.67 -3.37
C GLU A 158 7.65 1.75 -3.65
N TYR A 159 6.86 2.09 -2.63
CA TYR A 159 5.86 3.12 -2.78
C TYR A 159 6.53 4.48 -2.98
N PRO A 160 6.25 5.20 -4.08
CA PRO A 160 7.08 6.32 -4.52
C PRO A 160 6.79 7.63 -3.80
N ALA A 161 5.63 7.76 -3.14
CA ALA A 161 5.29 8.98 -2.42
C ALA A 161 6.14 9.14 -1.17
N LYS A 162 6.63 10.36 -0.93
CA LYS A 162 7.35 10.69 0.30
C LYS A 162 6.35 10.80 1.45
N ILE A 163 6.59 10.06 2.52
CA ILE A 163 5.75 10.09 3.73
C ILE A 163 6.58 10.63 4.89
N THR A 164 6.05 11.63 5.57
CA THR A 164 6.68 12.24 6.75
C THR A 164 5.71 12.24 7.91
N VAL A 165 6.20 11.82 9.08
CA VAL A 165 5.49 11.98 10.35
C VAL A 165 5.85 13.35 10.90
N GLU A 166 4.87 14.25 10.99
CA GLU A 166 5.11 15.54 11.65
C GLU A 166 5.17 15.31 13.17
N VAL A 167 6.24 15.83 13.77
CA VAL A 167 6.37 15.88 15.23
C VAL A 167 5.62 17.13 15.69
N PRO A 168 4.63 17.00 16.59
CA PRO A 168 3.83 18.13 17.05
C PRO A 168 4.66 19.21 17.76
#